data_AF-A0A1B9KZP4-F1
#
_entry.id   AF-A0A1B9KZP4-F1
#
_cell.length_a   1.000
_cell.length_b   1.000
_cell.length_c   1.000
_cell.angle_alpha   90.00
_cell.angle_beta   90.00
_cell.angle_gamma   90.00
#
_symmetry.space_group_name_H-M   'P 1'
#
loop_
_entity.id
_entity.type
_entity.pdbx_description
1 polymer ?
#
loop_
_entity_poly.entity_id
_entity_poly.type
_entity_poly.pdbx_seq_one_letter_code
_entity_poly.pdbx_strand_id
1 'polypeptide(L)'
;MIDNTKFSREWLHLKESETNLFSSKYYFRKSKCFFKQLLLALNTLSEQGTALRFIRDDDFNDEELEILIPIIIDISIDGNIDNIPMARDILIKLKENKIVKNKLSSLLDNDLDSFDDFIFRRLAELLQYLNFSDLKIKLMDKCQKSENDNLIEIYQDFIEK
;
A
#
# COMPACT_ATOMS: atom_id res chain seq x y z
N MET A 1 24.38 34.05 -23.41
CA MET A 1 23.91 33.92 -22.01
C MET A 1 22.54 33.29 -22.04
N ILE A 2 22.32 32.22 -21.28
CA ILE A 2 20.97 31.67 -21.08
C ILE A 2 20.23 32.69 -20.22
N ASP A 3 19.09 33.18 -20.70
CA ASP A 3 18.23 34.10 -19.98
C ASP A 3 17.53 33.32 -18.84
N ASN A 4 18.12 33.37 -17.65
CA ASN A 4 17.60 32.69 -16.45
C ASN A 4 16.34 33.34 -15.88
N THR A 5 15.75 34.33 -16.56
CA THR A 5 14.48 34.96 -16.16
C THR A 5 13.27 34.36 -16.85
N LYS A 6 13.47 33.44 -17.81
CA LYS A 6 12.40 32.76 -18.54
C LYS A 6 12.47 31.26 -18.36
N PHE A 7 11.30 30.64 -18.24
CA PHE A 7 11.21 29.19 -18.21
C PHE A 7 11.63 28.57 -19.55
N SER A 8 12.31 27.44 -19.47
CA SER A 8 12.68 26.67 -20.66
C SER A 8 11.45 26.09 -21.35
N ARG A 9 11.59 25.70 -22.60
CA ARG A 9 10.51 25.04 -23.35
C ARG A 9 10.07 23.74 -22.68
N GLU A 10 11.03 22.98 -22.14
CA GLU A 10 10.79 21.73 -21.41
C GLU A 10 9.95 21.96 -20.15
N TRP A 11 10.23 23.02 -19.40
CA TRP A 11 9.44 23.38 -18.22
C TRP A 11 8.00 23.75 -18.59
N LEU A 12 7.81 24.52 -19.67
CA LEU A 12 6.47 24.88 -20.14
C LEU A 12 5.66 23.65 -20.58
N HIS A 13 6.29 22.71 -21.30
CA HIS A 13 5.66 21.44 -21.69
C HIS A 13 5.32 20.55 -20.50
N LEU A 14 6.18 20.52 -19.48
CA LEU A 14 5.89 19.83 -18.22
C LEU A 14 4.65 20.44 -17.56
N LYS A 15 4.56 21.77 -17.47
CA LYS A 15 3.41 22.46 -16.89
C LYS A 15 2.10 22.21 -17.64
N GLU A 16 2.15 22.19 -18.97
CA GLU A 16 0.98 21.84 -19.79
C GLU A 16 0.54 20.38 -19.53
N SER A 17 1.51 19.46 -19.50
CA SER A 17 1.25 18.04 -19.23
C SER A 17 0.68 17.80 -17.83
N GLU A 18 1.19 18.49 -16.81
CA GLU A 18 0.64 18.46 -15.45
C GLU A 18 -0.82 18.93 -15.41
N THR A 19 -1.13 20.01 -16.13
CA THR A 19 -2.49 20.58 -16.20
C THR A 19 -3.46 19.61 -16.87
N ASN A 20 -3.02 18.97 -17.96
CA ASN A 20 -3.81 17.97 -18.66
C ASN A 20 -4.04 16.72 -17.81
N LEU A 21 -3.00 16.25 -17.09
CA LEU A 21 -3.13 15.14 -16.16
C LEU A 21 -4.11 15.46 -15.04
N PHE A 22 -4.00 16.63 -14.41
CA PHE A 22 -4.90 17.06 -13.35
C PHE A 22 -6.36 17.06 -13.81
N SER A 23 -6.63 17.65 -14.98
CA SER A 23 -7.97 17.69 -15.57
C SER A 23 -8.50 16.29 -15.85
N SER A 24 -7.65 15.41 -16.37
CA SER A 24 -8.01 14.01 -16.67
C SER A 24 -8.33 13.22 -15.39
N LYS A 25 -7.52 13.37 -14.33
CA LYS A 25 -7.79 12.78 -13.00
C LYS A 25 -9.14 13.24 -12.47
N TYR A 26 -9.42 14.55 -12.54
CA TYR A 26 -10.68 15.11 -12.09
C TYR A 26 -11.90 14.50 -12.81
N TYR A 27 -11.88 14.48 -14.14
CA TYR A 27 -12.99 13.91 -14.92
C TYR A 27 -13.13 12.40 -14.72
N PHE A 28 -12.00 11.69 -14.60
CA PHE A 28 -12.03 10.26 -14.31
C PHE A 28 -12.66 9.97 -12.94
N ARG A 29 -12.31 10.72 -11.88
CA ARG A 29 -12.91 10.58 -10.53
C ARG A 29 -14.42 10.82 -10.55
N LYS A 30 -14.92 11.70 -11.43
CA LYS A 30 -16.35 11.98 -11.61
C LYS A 30 -17.08 10.97 -12.50
N SER A 31 -16.37 10.04 -13.13
CA SER A 31 -16.99 9.06 -14.01
C SER A 31 -17.79 8.01 -13.21
N LYS A 32 -18.91 7.54 -13.78
CA LYS A 32 -19.77 6.53 -13.13
C LYS A 32 -19.07 5.19 -12.90
N CYS A 33 -18.01 4.92 -13.65
CA CYS A 33 -17.25 3.67 -13.58
C CYS A 33 -15.92 3.82 -12.82
N PHE A 34 -15.65 4.97 -12.20
CA PHE A 34 -14.37 5.26 -11.55
C PHE A 34 -13.90 4.13 -10.65
N PHE A 35 -14.69 3.77 -9.65
CA PHE A 35 -14.28 2.77 -8.66
C PHE A 35 -14.07 1.38 -9.29
N LYS A 36 -14.95 0.99 -10.23
CA LYS A 36 -14.80 -0.27 -10.97
C LYS A 36 -13.52 -0.31 -11.80
N GLN A 37 -13.18 0.78 -12.48
CA GLN A 37 -11.96 0.89 -13.27
C GLN A 37 -10.71 0.95 -12.39
N LEU A 38 -10.80 1.60 -11.23
CA LEU A 38 -9.73 1.62 -10.23
C LEU A 38 -9.41 0.20 -9.73
N LEU A 39 -10.44 -0.59 -9.40
CA LEU A 39 -10.28 -1.99 -9.00
C LEU A 39 -9.71 -2.86 -10.14
N LEU A 40 -10.11 -2.63 -11.38
CA LEU A 40 -9.53 -3.31 -12.54
C LEU A 40 -8.04 -2.98 -12.70
N ALA A 41 -7.69 -1.70 -12.56
CA ALA A 41 -6.31 -1.23 -12.68
C ALA A 41 -5.42 -1.76 -11.55
N LEU A 42 -5.93 -1.87 -10.31
CA LEU A 42 -5.19 -2.51 -9.20
C LEU A 42 -4.80 -3.97 -9.49
N ASN A 43 -5.64 -4.69 -10.24
CA ASN A 43 -5.40 -6.07 -10.63
C ASN A 43 -4.62 -6.23 -11.94
N THR A 44 -4.23 -5.12 -12.58
CA THR A 44 -3.51 -5.11 -13.85
C THR A 44 -2.10 -4.57 -13.61
N LEU A 45 -1.07 -5.41 -13.70
CA LEU A 45 0.30 -5.05 -13.29
C LEU A 45 0.82 -3.76 -13.94
N SER A 46 0.55 -3.56 -15.24
CA SER A 46 0.96 -2.35 -15.97
C SER A 46 0.27 -1.07 -15.49
N GLU A 47 -0.90 -1.19 -14.86
CA GLU A 47 -1.73 -0.08 -14.40
C GLU A 47 -1.72 0.10 -12.87
N GLN A 48 -1.28 -0.92 -12.12
CA GLN A 48 -1.36 -0.97 -10.67
C GLN A 48 -0.67 0.24 -10.03
N GLY A 49 0.50 0.65 -10.53
CA GLY A 49 1.21 1.83 -10.04
C GLY A 49 0.40 3.13 -10.22
N THR A 50 -0.33 3.27 -11.32
CA THR A 50 -1.23 4.41 -11.55
C THR A 50 -2.41 4.37 -10.59
N ALA A 51 -3.04 3.20 -10.40
CA ALA A 51 -4.15 3.02 -9.47
C ALA A 51 -3.75 3.36 -8.02
N LEU A 52 -2.58 2.90 -7.57
CA LEU A 52 -2.06 3.22 -6.24
C LEU A 52 -1.83 4.74 -6.07
N ARG A 53 -1.33 5.45 -7.09
CA ARG A 53 -1.21 6.92 -7.03
C ARG A 53 -2.57 7.61 -6.88
N PHE A 54 -3.61 7.13 -7.57
CA PHE A 54 -4.97 7.63 -7.36
C PHE A 54 -5.41 7.43 -5.91
N ILE A 55 -5.21 6.22 -5.36
CA ILE A 55 -5.64 5.91 -3.99
C ILE A 55 -4.88 6.75 -2.96
N ARG A 56 -3.58 6.95 -3.15
CA ARG A 56 -2.76 7.79 -2.28
C ARG A 56 -3.22 9.25 -2.30
N ASP A 57 -3.53 9.78 -3.49
CA ASP A 57 -3.80 11.20 -3.68
C ASP A 57 -5.26 11.59 -3.41
N ASP A 58 -6.21 10.65 -3.46
CA ASP A 58 -7.64 10.90 -3.25
C ASP A 58 -8.13 10.42 -1.87
N ASP A 59 -9.36 10.84 -1.52
CA ASP A 59 -10.11 10.35 -0.36
C ASP A 59 -11.20 9.37 -0.81
N PHE A 60 -11.42 8.36 0.05
CA PHE A 60 -12.39 7.28 -0.14
C PHE A 60 -13.23 7.16 1.12
N ASN A 61 -14.51 6.81 0.95
CA ASN A 61 -15.39 6.56 2.09
C ASN A 61 -15.14 5.16 2.69
N ASP A 62 -15.70 4.88 3.87
CA ASP A 62 -15.51 3.60 4.55
C ASP A 62 -15.95 2.39 3.71
N GLU A 63 -17.02 2.49 2.91
CA GLU A 63 -17.48 1.38 2.05
C GLU A 63 -16.46 1.07 0.94
N GLU A 64 -15.89 2.10 0.32
CA GLU A 64 -14.81 1.95 -0.66
C GLU A 64 -13.54 1.40 0.00
N LEU A 65 -13.20 1.87 1.21
CA LEU A 65 -12.02 1.46 1.96
C LEU A 65 -12.09 0.01 2.45
N GLU A 66 -13.28 -0.49 2.82
CA GLU A 66 -13.51 -1.90 3.17
C GLU A 66 -13.10 -2.86 2.03
N ILE A 67 -13.20 -2.40 0.79
CA ILE A 67 -12.80 -3.15 -0.41
C ILE A 67 -11.32 -2.91 -0.75
N LEU A 68 -10.87 -1.65 -0.69
CA LEU A 68 -9.51 -1.29 -1.10
C LEU A 68 -8.43 -1.78 -0.15
N ILE A 69 -8.65 -1.66 1.16
CA ILE A 69 -7.62 -1.93 2.18
C ILE A 69 -7.08 -3.37 2.11
N PRO A 70 -7.90 -4.42 2.00
CA PRO A 70 -7.40 -5.78 1.82
C PRO A 70 -6.46 -5.91 0.61
N ILE A 71 -6.85 -5.35 -0.54
CA ILE A 71 -6.03 -5.40 -1.77
C ILE A 71 -4.71 -4.66 -1.56
N ILE A 72 -4.73 -3.52 -0.88
CA ILE A 72 -3.52 -2.72 -0.61
C ILE A 72 -2.59 -3.46 0.37
N ILE A 73 -3.14 -4.15 1.38
CA ILE A 73 -2.37 -5.00 2.30
C ILE A 73 -1.68 -6.10 1.50
N ASP A 74 -2.41 -6.81 0.63
CA ASP A 74 -1.84 -7.88 -0.20
C ASP A 74 -0.70 -7.35 -1.08
N ILE A 75 -0.89 -6.21 -1.76
CA ILE A 75 0.18 -5.59 -2.56
C ILE A 75 1.37 -5.18 -1.68
N SER A 76 1.15 -4.74 -0.45
CA SER A 76 2.22 -4.27 0.44
C SER A 76 3.11 -5.37 1.02
N ILE A 77 2.66 -6.64 0.98
CA ILE A 77 3.39 -7.80 1.51
C ILE A 77 3.74 -8.83 0.45
N ASP A 78 2.97 -8.95 -0.63
CA ASP A 78 3.17 -9.96 -1.69
C ASP A 78 3.09 -9.36 -3.10
N GLY A 79 2.96 -8.04 -3.22
CA GLY A 79 2.88 -7.36 -4.51
C GLY A 79 4.20 -7.26 -5.27
N ASN A 80 4.12 -6.62 -6.44
CA ASN A 80 5.29 -6.25 -7.23
C ASN A 80 6.22 -5.32 -6.44
N ILE A 81 7.53 -5.59 -6.48
CA ILE A 81 8.56 -4.85 -5.73
C ILE A 81 8.48 -3.33 -5.93
N ASP A 82 8.17 -2.86 -7.14
CA ASP A 82 8.11 -1.43 -7.45
C ASP A 82 6.87 -0.75 -6.83
N ASN A 83 5.82 -1.53 -6.55
CA ASN A 83 4.54 -1.04 -6.04
C ASN A 83 4.41 -1.18 -4.52
N ILE A 84 5.21 -2.04 -3.86
CA ILE A 84 5.19 -2.23 -2.41
C ILE A 84 5.36 -0.93 -1.63
N PRO A 85 6.37 -0.06 -1.92
CA PRO A 85 6.54 1.18 -1.16
C PRO A 85 5.30 2.06 -1.23
N MET A 86 4.69 2.18 -2.41
CA MET A 86 3.48 2.98 -2.61
C MET A 86 2.28 2.41 -1.84
N ALA A 87 2.11 1.09 -1.82
CA ALA A 87 1.05 0.44 -1.05
C ALA A 87 1.23 0.67 0.45
N ARG A 88 2.47 0.58 0.96
CA ARG A 88 2.80 0.89 2.36
C ARG A 88 2.51 2.35 2.70
N ASP A 89 2.87 3.29 1.83
CA ASP A 89 2.59 4.73 2.02
C ASP A 89 1.08 5.01 2.15
N ILE A 90 0.25 4.32 1.37
CA ILE A 90 -1.21 4.42 1.47
C ILE A 90 -1.70 3.91 2.83
N LEU A 91 -1.21 2.77 3.31
CA LEU A 91 -1.58 2.25 4.62
C LEU A 91 -1.10 3.15 5.76
N ILE A 92 0.07 3.77 5.64
CA ILE A 92 0.59 4.75 6.60
C ILE A 92 -0.32 5.99 6.65
N LYS A 93 -0.75 6.52 5.48
CA LYS A 93 -1.73 7.62 5.40
C LYS A 93 -3.03 7.24 6.11
N LEU A 94 -3.46 5.99 5.97
CA LEU A 94 -4.74 5.48 6.48
C LEU A 94 -4.65 4.82 7.86
N LYS A 95 -3.50 4.83 8.54
CA LYS A 95 -3.27 4.03 9.76
C LYS A 95 -4.25 4.30 10.91
N GLU A 96 -4.77 5.54 11.00
CA GLU A 96 -5.75 5.92 12.02
C GLU A 96 -7.17 5.45 11.67
N ASN A 97 -7.42 5.02 10.42
CA ASN A 97 -8.69 4.40 10.05
C ASN A 97 -8.73 2.96 10.60
N LYS A 98 -9.72 2.70 11.47
CA LYS A 98 -9.93 1.39 12.11
C LYS A 98 -9.98 0.22 11.14
N ILE A 99 -10.40 0.43 9.89
CA ILE A 99 -10.48 -0.63 8.87
C ILE A 99 -9.10 -1.23 8.64
N VAL A 100 -8.03 -0.42 8.59
CA VAL A 100 -6.66 -0.91 8.39
C VAL A 100 -6.27 -1.89 9.50
N LYS A 101 -6.42 -1.46 10.76
CA LYS A 101 -6.10 -2.29 11.93
C LYS A 101 -6.98 -3.55 12.00
N ASN A 102 -8.27 -3.42 11.71
CA ASN A 102 -9.21 -4.53 11.73
C ASN A 102 -8.85 -5.59 10.68
N LYS A 103 -8.56 -5.18 9.44
CA LYS A 103 -8.18 -6.13 8.37
C LYS A 103 -6.87 -6.83 8.68
N LEU A 104 -5.86 -6.11 9.19
CA LEU A 104 -4.60 -6.72 9.62
C LEU A 104 -4.80 -7.68 10.81
N SER A 105 -5.63 -7.32 11.78
CA SER A 105 -5.96 -8.23 12.89
C SER A 105 -6.63 -9.50 12.38
N SER A 106 -7.62 -9.38 11.50
CA SER A 106 -8.30 -10.53 10.89
C SER A 106 -7.36 -11.40 10.06
N LEU A 107 -6.43 -10.80 9.33
CA LEU A 107 -5.38 -11.52 8.63
C LEU A 107 -4.54 -12.38 9.60
N LEU A 108 -4.17 -11.81 10.76
CA LEU A 108 -3.43 -12.53 11.79
C LEU A 108 -4.29 -13.54 12.58
N ASP A 109 -5.61 -13.39 12.61
CA ASP A 109 -6.51 -14.38 13.22
C ASP A 109 -6.66 -15.62 12.33
N ASN A 110 -6.58 -15.43 11.02
CA ASN A 110 -6.61 -16.54 10.07
C ASN A 110 -5.34 -17.39 10.14
N ASP A 111 -5.45 -18.57 9.55
CA ASP A 111 -4.33 -19.47 9.38
C ASP A 111 -3.32 -18.86 8.39
N LEU A 112 -2.08 -18.72 8.83
CA LEU A 112 -0.99 -18.13 8.05
C LEU A 112 -0.09 -19.22 7.45
N ASP A 113 -0.47 -20.49 7.57
CA ASP A 113 0.30 -21.64 7.08
C ASP A 113 0.56 -21.61 5.56
N SER A 114 -0.18 -20.79 4.81
CA SER A 114 0.05 -20.58 3.38
C SER A 114 1.09 -19.50 3.06
N PHE A 115 1.52 -18.71 4.04
CA PHE A 115 2.51 -17.66 3.85
C PHE A 115 3.92 -18.22 3.93
N ASP A 116 4.77 -17.84 2.98
CA ASP A 116 6.19 -18.09 3.10
C ASP A 116 6.83 -17.11 4.11
N ASP A 117 8.04 -17.44 4.53
CA ASP A 117 8.85 -16.63 5.45
C ASP A 117 9.03 -15.18 4.96
N PHE A 118 9.08 -14.99 3.65
CA PHE A 118 9.19 -13.67 3.05
C PHE A 118 7.95 -12.79 3.29
N ILE A 119 6.74 -13.32 3.11
CA ILE A 119 5.50 -12.61 3.42
C ILE A 119 5.42 -12.33 4.92
N PHE A 120 5.81 -13.27 5.78
CA PHE A 120 5.86 -13.05 7.23
C PHE A 120 6.78 -11.89 7.61
N ARG A 121 7.99 -11.83 7.04
CA ARG A 121 8.93 -10.72 7.29
C ARG A 121 8.34 -9.39 6.82
N ARG A 122 7.76 -9.35 5.62
CA ARG A 122 7.14 -8.12 5.09
C ARG A 122 5.93 -7.67 5.89
N LEU A 123 5.16 -8.60 6.46
CA LEU A 123 4.08 -8.28 7.37
C LEU A 123 4.61 -7.71 8.70
N ALA A 124 5.69 -8.28 9.26
CA ALA A 124 6.33 -7.74 10.45
C ALA A 124 6.84 -6.30 10.24
N GLU A 125 7.51 -6.05 9.10
CA GLU A 125 7.93 -4.70 8.70
C GLU A 125 6.74 -3.74 8.57
N LEU A 126 5.67 -4.17 7.90
CA LEU A 126 4.46 -3.36 7.75
C LEU A 126 3.88 -2.96 9.11
N LEU A 127 3.73 -3.91 10.03
CA LEU A 127 3.21 -3.66 11.37
C LEU A 127 4.12 -2.70 12.16
N GLN A 128 5.43 -2.77 11.95
CA GLN A 128 6.38 -1.81 12.50
C GLN A 128 6.19 -0.41 11.91
N TYR A 129 6.08 -0.26 10.58
CA TYR A 129 5.84 1.04 9.93
C TYR A 129 4.51 1.69 10.35
N LEU A 130 3.48 0.89 10.62
CA LEU A 130 2.18 1.36 11.08
C LEU A 130 2.13 1.66 12.58
N ASN A 131 3.18 1.31 13.34
CA ASN A 131 3.20 1.36 14.81
C ASN A 131 2.09 0.53 15.48
N PHE A 132 1.72 -0.62 14.88
CA PHE A 132 0.72 -1.54 15.45
C PHE A 132 1.40 -2.58 16.34
N SER A 133 1.93 -2.13 17.48
CA SER A 133 2.74 -2.97 18.39
C SER A 133 2.00 -4.21 18.89
N ASP A 134 0.70 -4.11 19.15
CA ASP A 134 -0.13 -5.24 19.59
C ASP A 134 -0.24 -6.33 18.52
N LEU A 135 -0.46 -5.93 17.26
CA LEU A 135 -0.48 -6.87 16.13
C LEU A 135 0.91 -7.45 15.86
N LYS A 136 1.98 -6.64 16.01
CA LYS A 136 3.36 -7.12 15.89
C LYS A 136 3.66 -8.21 16.91
N ILE A 137 3.33 -7.98 18.19
CA ILE A 137 3.50 -8.99 19.26
C ILE A 137 2.74 -10.27 18.91
N LYS A 138 1.49 -10.15 18.46
CA LYS A 138 0.69 -11.30 18.04
C LYS A 138 1.34 -12.10 16.90
N LEU A 139 1.93 -11.43 15.91
CA LEU A 139 2.67 -12.08 14.84
C LEU A 139 3.92 -12.78 15.37
N MET A 140 4.69 -12.11 16.25
CA MET A 140 5.90 -12.65 16.86
C MET A 140 5.61 -13.91 17.69
N ASP A 141 4.51 -13.93 18.45
CA ASP A 141 4.07 -15.11 19.20
C ASP A 141 3.77 -16.31 18.28
N LYS A 142 3.24 -16.07 17.06
CA LYS A 142 3.04 -17.12 16.06
C LYS A 142 4.36 -17.62 15.51
N CYS A 143 5.26 -16.70 15.12
CA CYS A 143 6.59 -17.03 14.63
C CYS A 143 7.41 -17.87 15.63
N GLN A 144 7.41 -17.49 16.91
CA GLN A 144 8.12 -18.19 17.97
C GLN A 144 7.64 -19.64 18.18
N LYS A 145 6.34 -19.89 17.98
CA LYS A 145 5.71 -21.20 18.19
C LYS A 145 5.77 -22.10 16.94
N SER A 146 6.31 -21.60 15.83
CA SER A 146 6.41 -22.36 14.59
C SER A 146 7.51 -23.43 14.68
N GLU A 147 7.32 -24.54 13.96
CA GLU A 147 8.36 -25.53 13.70
C GLU A 147 9.29 -25.12 12.54
N ASN A 148 8.99 -24.02 11.84
CA ASN A 148 9.79 -23.50 10.74
C ASN A 148 10.90 -22.56 11.26
N ASP A 149 12.16 -22.99 11.12
CA ASP A 149 13.35 -22.24 11.54
C ASP A 149 13.40 -20.81 10.96
N ASN A 150 12.95 -20.60 9.72
CA ASN A 150 12.93 -19.27 9.12
C ASN A 150 11.94 -18.33 9.84
N LEU A 151 10.82 -18.85 10.32
CA LEU A 151 9.86 -18.06 11.10
C LEU A 151 10.40 -17.74 12.49
N ILE A 152 11.13 -18.68 13.11
CA ILE A 152 11.83 -18.43 14.37
C ILE A 152 12.90 -17.34 14.21
N GLU A 153 13.63 -17.32 13.09
CA GLU A 153 14.60 -16.25 12.78
C GLU A 153 13.90 -14.88 12.68
N ILE A 154 12.75 -14.79 12.01
CA ILE A 154 11.97 -13.55 11.94
C ILE A 154 11.58 -13.07 13.35
N TYR A 155 11.20 -13.96 14.25
CA TYR A 155 10.93 -13.60 15.65
C TYR A 155 12.14 -12.92 16.31
N GLN A 156 13.34 -13.51 16.15
CA GLN A 156 14.57 -12.97 16.73
C GLN A 156 14.91 -11.58 16.18
N ASP A 157 14.67 -11.36 14.88
CA ASP A 157 14.97 -10.10 14.20
C ASP A 157 14.09 -8.91 14.64
N PHE A 158 12.89 -9.19 15.15
CA PHE A 158 11.85 -8.19 15.42
C PHE A 158 11.46 -8.07 16.91
N ILE A 159 11.95 -8.94 17.79
CA ILE A 159 11.69 -8.82 19.24
C ILE A 159 12.45 -7.67 19.91
N GLU A 160 13.62 -7.29 19.38
CA GLU A 160 14.47 -6.22 19.94
C GLU A 160 14.29 -4.84 19.29
N LYS A 161 13.43 -4.73 18.26
CA LYS A 161 13.16 -3.51 17.48
C LYS A 161 11.73 -3.01 17.67
#